data_AF-A0A2C9KWJ0-F1
#
_entry.id   AF-A0A2C9KWJ0-F1
#
_cell.length_a   1.000
_cell.length_b   1.000
_cell.length_c   1.000
_cell.angle_alpha   90.00
_cell.angle_beta   90.00
_cell.angle_gamma   90.00
#
_symmetry.space_group_name_H-M   'P 1'
#
loop_
_entity.id
_entity.type
_entity.pdbx_description
1 polymer ?
#
loop_
_entity_poly.entity_id
_entity_poly.type
_entity_poly.pdbx_seq_one_letter_code
_entity_poly.pdbx_strand_id
1 'polypeptide(L)'
;DGKVRMIVCVNPKMTEYDETIHVMKFAEMTQEVLITKSQQSNKFDLGLTPGRRHLHELQLENAVASPEIMNPPPLPSMLDFTFGPPFPLLEVEGLKCLNERIRRRQEMSLDFERSCTFFRSQLVEFEQDHKVTKSRLIEIEDKYSQKEKLFTKMESKNKKLERKVDELSKQLKDMERENQLLGLQVQDKNWKIQAEKNNFDKLKADFRNRLQMNNMAWEKNLEKARRQLEKEAENQLDERDRKLEMLRDIVNENDLPPATPSRARMRTAPQPTPKPRTYTNSAGIQTAISETDITSVGSSTIASSARAAAGRAGNTRVTSRSTNRIPAAKSIPNLSQVGVTPSSSKSVSWISNI
;
A
#
# COMPACT_ATOMS: atom_id res chain seq x y z
N ASP A 1 18.71 -15.76 26.81
CA ASP A 1 18.75 -16.01 25.36
C ASP A 1 19.64 -17.19 25.01
N GLY A 2 19.03 -18.31 24.64
CA GLY A 2 19.74 -19.48 24.11
C GLY A 2 19.81 -19.41 22.59
N LYS A 3 21.02 -19.54 22.01
CA LYS A 3 21.19 -19.70 20.56
C LYS A 3 21.13 -21.19 20.21
N VAL A 4 20.18 -21.57 19.36
CA VAL A 4 20.06 -22.93 18.81
C VAL A 4 20.79 -22.98 17.47
N ARG A 5 21.62 -24.00 17.24
CA ARG A 5 22.29 -24.27 15.96
C ARG A 5 21.75 -25.56 15.37
N MET A 6 21.38 -25.53 14.10
CA MET A 6 20.83 -26.66 13.35
C MET A 6 21.84 -27.08 12.28
N ILE A 7 22.12 -28.38 12.18
CA ILE A 7 22.96 -28.95 11.12
C ILE A 7 22.05 -29.77 10.21
N VAL A 8 22.06 -29.45 8.93
CA VAL A 8 21.29 -30.15 7.91
C VAL A 8 22.27 -30.82 6.95
N CYS A 9 22.19 -32.14 6.82
CA CYS A 9 22.94 -32.91 5.83
C CYS A 9 22.08 -33.16 4.61
N VAL A 10 22.59 -32.79 3.44
CA VAL A 10 21.90 -32.90 2.16
C VAL A 10 22.73 -33.77 1.21
N ASN A 11 22.08 -34.66 0.48
CA ASN A 11 22.70 -35.50 -0.54
C ASN A 11 22.55 -34.86 -1.93
N PRO A 12 23.63 -34.59 -2.68
CA PRO A 12 23.57 -33.85 -3.94
C PRO A 12 23.09 -34.67 -5.16
N LYS A 13 22.44 -35.82 -4.95
CA LYS A 13 21.94 -36.65 -6.06
C LYS A 13 20.72 -35.99 -6.73
N MET A 14 20.65 -36.07 -8.06
CA MET A 14 19.57 -35.46 -8.84
C MET A 14 18.17 -35.99 -8.47
N THR A 15 18.08 -37.26 -8.06
CA THR A 15 16.82 -37.92 -7.69
C THR A 15 16.20 -37.38 -6.40
N GLU A 16 17.00 -36.77 -5.52
CA GLU A 16 16.57 -36.25 -4.21
C GLU A 16 16.45 -34.71 -4.22
N TYR A 17 16.65 -34.07 -5.38
CA TYR A 17 16.70 -32.61 -5.51
C TYR A 17 15.34 -31.94 -5.19
N ASP A 18 14.24 -32.58 -5.58
CA ASP A 18 12.88 -32.04 -5.39
C ASP A 18 12.46 -32.04 -3.92
N GLU A 19 12.92 -33.00 -3.13
CA GLU A 19 12.71 -33.02 -1.67
C GLU A 19 13.66 -32.05 -0.96
N THR A 20 14.91 -32.01 -1.41
CA THR A 20 15.99 -31.19 -0.85
C THR A 20 15.78 -29.69 -1.01
N ILE A 21 15.12 -29.24 -2.08
CA ILE A 21 14.95 -27.81 -2.39
C ILE A 21 14.21 -27.04 -1.29
N HIS A 22 13.26 -27.70 -0.62
CA HIS A 22 12.50 -27.11 0.48
C HIS A 22 13.38 -26.79 1.68
N VAL A 23 14.33 -27.67 2.00
CA VAL A 23 15.26 -27.50 3.12
C VAL A 23 16.31 -26.42 2.81
N MET A 24 16.78 -26.35 1.56
CA MET A 24 17.66 -25.26 1.10
C MET A 24 16.98 -23.90 1.18
N LYS A 25 15.71 -23.81 0.78
CA LYS A 25 14.92 -22.57 0.85
C LYS A 25 14.64 -22.12 2.28
N PHE A 26 14.39 -23.06 3.19
CA PHE A 26 14.27 -22.75 4.62
C PHE A 26 15.58 -22.20 5.18
N ALA A 27 16.73 -22.78 4.81
CA ALA A 27 18.04 -22.29 5.22
C ALA A 27 18.28 -20.85 4.70
N GLU A 28 17.97 -20.56 3.44
CA GLU A 28 18.10 -19.22 2.84
C GLU A 28 17.31 -18.14 3.60
N MET A 29 16.13 -18.48 4.14
CA MET A 29 15.31 -17.55 4.92
C MET A 29 15.83 -17.27 6.33
N THR A 30 16.79 -18.07 6.84
CA THR A 30 17.35 -17.91 8.18
C THR A 30 18.64 -17.07 8.17
N GLN A 31 18.83 -16.24 9.21
CA GLN A 31 20.03 -15.41 9.34
C GLN A 31 21.22 -16.28 9.75
N GLU A 32 22.25 -16.34 8.88
CA GLU A 32 23.55 -17.03 9.02
C GLU A 32 23.56 -18.55 8.74
N VAL A 33 23.68 -18.92 7.45
CA VAL A 33 23.95 -20.30 7.01
C VAL A 33 25.44 -20.48 6.68
N LEU A 34 26.11 -21.40 7.37
CA LEU A 34 27.49 -21.80 7.07
C LEU A 34 27.47 -23.07 6.19
N ILE A 35 27.87 -22.94 4.93
CA ILE A 35 27.95 -24.06 3.99
C ILE A 35 29.37 -24.62 4.01
N THR A 36 29.56 -25.78 4.65
CA THR A 36 30.79 -26.56 4.52
C THR A 36 30.70 -27.39 3.24
N LYS A 37 31.15 -26.83 2.11
CA LYS A 37 31.27 -27.63 0.88
C LYS A 37 32.27 -28.74 1.15
N SER A 38 31.82 -30.00 1.23
CA SER A 38 32.75 -31.13 1.24
C SER A 38 33.57 -31.03 -0.04
N GLN A 39 34.89 -30.98 0.09
CA GLN A 39 35.85 -30.94 -0.98
C GLN A 39 35.70 -32.22 -1.83
N GLN A 40 34.73 -32.23 -2.74
CA GLN A 40 34.67 -33.21 -3.80
C GLN A 40 35.88 -32.89 -4.66
N SER A 41 36.90 -33.73 -4.50
CA SER A 41 38.04 -33.86 -5.39
C SER A 41 37.58 -33.56 -6.81
N ASN A 42 38.14 -32.50 -7.41
CA ASN A 42 38.17 -32.32 -8.84
C ASN A 42 38.79 -33.59 -9.42
N LYS A 43 37.95 -34.59 -9.71
CA LYS A 43 38.33 -35.71 -10.57
C LYS A 43 38.42 -35.06 -11.94
N PHE A 44 39.64 -34.66 -12.28
CA PHE A 44 39.98 -34.09 -13.56
C PHE A 44 39.29 -34.91 -14.65
N ASP A 45 38.42 -34.25 -15.38
CA ASP A 45 37.75 -34.79 -16.55
C ASP A 45 38.83 -34.92 -17.64
N LEU A 46 39.57 -36.04 -17.59
CA LEU A 46 40.39 -36.50 -18.69
C LEU A 46 39.42 -36.73 -19.84
N GLY A 47 39.44 -35.81 -20.82
CA GLY A 47 38.49 -35.61 -21.92
C GLY A 47 38.16 -36.84 -22.78
N LEU A 48 37.55 -37.83 -22.15
CA LEU A 48 37.03 -39.05 -22.75
C LEU A 48 35.55 -38.82 -22.98
N THR A 49 35.16 -38.89 -24.26
CA THR A 49 33.80 -38.68 -24.72
C THR A 49 32.83 -39.59 -23.94
N PRO A 50 31.68 -39.07 -23.43
CA PRO A 50 30.83 -39.74 -22.44
C PRO A 50 30.41 -41.20 -22.77
N GLY A 51 30.33 -41.57 -24.04
CA GLY A 51 29.90 -42.92 -24.46
C GLY A 51 30.93 -44.02 -24.26
N ARG A 52 32.24 -43.72 -24.18
CA ARG A 52 33.28 -44.77 -24.08
C ARG A 52 33.42 -45.37 -22.69
N ARG A 53 33.16 -44.58 -21.64
CA ARG A 53 33.19 -45.09 -20.25
C ARG A 53 32.08 -46.12 -20.03
N HIS A 54 30.86 -45.82 -20.48
CA HIS A 54 29.71 -46.69 -20.26
C HIS A 54 29.89 -48.07 -20.91
N LEU A 55 30.46 -48.13 -22.11
CA LEU A 55 30.70 -49.38 -22.82
C LEU A 55 31.81 -50.22 -22.17
N HIS A 56 32.88 -49.58 -21.68
CA HIS A 56 33.95 -50.26 -20.94
C HIS A 56 33.47 -50.77 -19.57
N GLU A 57 32.62 -50.01 -18.89
CA GLU A 57 32.04 -50.37 -17.59
C GLU A 57 31.06 -51.55 -17.74
N LEU A 58 30.22 -51.54 -18.78
CA LEU A 58 29.39 -52.68 -19.17
C LEU A 58 30.22 -53.90 -19.59
N GLN A 59 31.34 -53.71 -20.30
CA GLN A 59 32.22 -54.82 -20.68
C GLN A 59 32.92 -55.44 -19.47
N LEU A 60 33.34 -54.62 -18.49
CA LEU A 60 33.92 -55.10 -17.24
C LEU A 60 32.88 -55.82 -16.38
N GLU A 61 31.66 -55.28 -16.26
CA GLU A 61 30.56 -55.92 -15.54
C GLU A 61 30.19 -57.28 -16.15
N ASN A 62 30.13 -57.35 -17.48
CA ASN A 62 29.86 -58.60 -18.20
C ASN A 62 31.05 -59.59 -18.14
N ALA A 63 32.29 -59.12 -18.09
CA ALA A 63 33.48 -59.96 -17.96
C ALA A 63 33.64 -60.54 -16.54
N VAL A 64 33.17 -59.83 -15.51
CA VAL A 64 33.15 -60.32 -14.12
C VAL A 64 31.99 -61.30 -13.87
N ALA A 65 30.91 -61.19 -14.64
CA ALA A 65 29.73 -62.06 -14.51
C ALA A 65 29.86 -63.44 -15.19
N SER A 66 30.93 -63.71 -15.96
CA SER A 66 31.14 -65.02 -16.61
C SER A 66 32.63 -65.31 -16.84
N PRO A 67 33.25 -66.23 -16.07
CA PRO A 67 34.69 -66.48 -16.13
C PRO A 67 35.14 -67.38 -17.30
N GLU A 68 34.30 -67.66 -18.30
CA GLU A 68 34.58 -68.70 -19.31
C GLU A 68 35.02 -68.18 -20.70
N ILE A 69 35.27 -66.88 -20.87
CA ILE A 69 35.75 -66.32 -22.16
C ILE A 69 37.15 -65.69 -21.99
N MET A 70 38.14 -66.52 -21.66
CA MET A 70 39.55 -66.21 -21.90
C MET A 70 39.89 -66.48 -23.36
N ASN A 71 39.48 -65.61 -24.28
CA ASN A 71 40.13 -65.42 -25.58
C ASN A 71 39.74 -64.05 -26.13
N PRO A 72 40.66 -63.05 -26.15
CA PRO A 72 40.36 -61.80 -26.83
C PRO A 72 40.19 -62.08 -28.34
N PRO A 73 39.14 -61.57 -29.00
CA PRO A 73 38.99 -61.73 -30.44
C PRO A 73 40.18 -61.06 -31.14
N PRO A 74 40.78 -61.69 -32.17
CA PRO A 74 41.89 -61.11 -32.90
C PRO A 74 41.44 -59.79 -33.52
N LEU A 75 42.18 -58.72 -33.21
CA LEU A 75 41.96 -57.40 -33.78
C LEU A 75 41.93 -57.52 -35.32
N PRO A 76 40.90 -57.02 -36.00
CA PRO A 76 40.85 -57.07 -37.46
C PRO A 76 42.05 -56.29 -38.01
N SER A 77 42.92 -57.01 -38.74
CA SER A 77 44.04 -56.44 -39.46
C SER A 77 43.51 -55.45 -40.49
N MET A 78 43.80 -54.16 -40.32
CA MET A 78 43.32 -53.06 -41.16
C MET A 78 43.89 -53.06 -42.59
N LEU A 79 44.41 -54.18 -43.07
CA LEU A 79 45.22 -54.27 -44.29
C LEU A 79 44.86 -55.52 -45.13
N ASP A 80 43.57 -55.71 -45.42
CA ASP A 80 43.09 -56.75 -46.35
C ASP A 80 43.29 -56.35 -47.84
N PHE A 81 44.41 -55.72 -48.18
CA PHE A 81 44.78 -55.46 -49.59
C PHE A 81 45.71 -56.58 -50.09
N THR A 82 45.14 -57.73 -50.42
CA THR A 82 45.91 -58.84 -50.99
C THR A 82 46.06 -58.65 -52.51
N PHE A 83 47.29 -58.55 -53.03
CA PHE A 83 47.60 -58.38 -54.47
C PHE A 83 47.34 -59.64 -55.32
N GLY A 84 46.38 -60.47 -54.93
CA GLY A 84 46.12 -61.79 -55.51
C GLY A 84 47.10 -62.87 -55.05
N PRO A 85 46.94 -64.11 -55.55
CA PRO A 85 47.77 -65.25 -55.19
C PRO A 85 49.25 -65.03 -55.58
N PRO A 86 50.20 -65.70 -54.87
CA PRO A 86 51.63 -65.62 -55.18
C PRO A 86 51.94 -66.04 -56.62
N PHE A 87 52.97 -65.43 -57.21
CA PHE A 87 53.28 -65.58 -58.64
C PHE A 87 53.69 -67.04 -58.96
N PRO A 88 53.06 -67.70 -59.94
CA PRO A 88 53.42 -69.07 -60.32
C PRO A 88 54.77 -69.10 -61.03
N LEU A 89 55.59 -70.11 -60.70
CA LEU A 89 56.93 -70.31 -61.25
C LEU A 89 56.83 -70.83 -62.70
N LEU A 90 56.77 -69.90 -63.65
CA LEU A 90 57.10 -70.05 -65.07
C LEU A 90 56.46 -71.22 -65.84
N GLU A 91 55.14 -71.16 -66.03
CA GLU A 91 54.47 -71.72 -67.22
C GLU A 91 53.61 -70.61 -67.87
N VAL A 92 53.08 -70.82 -69.07
CA VAL A 92 52.37 -69.83 -69.94
C VAL A 92 51.24 -69.04 -69.21
N GLU A 93 50.78 -69.52 -68.06
CA GLU A 93 49.86 -68.83 -67.14
C GLU A 93 50.47 -67.64 -66.38
N GLY A 94 51.79 -67.56 -66.25
CA GLY A 94 52.51 -66.47 -65.57
C GLY A 94 52.32 -65.10 -66.24
N LEU A 95 52.23 -65.06 -67.58
CA LEU A 95 51.92 -63.82 -68.31
C LEU A 95 50.49 -63.33 -68.03
N LYS A 96 49.52 -64.25 -67.96
CA LYS A 96 48.12 -63.93 -67.62
C LYS A 96 48.01 -63.45 -66.18
N CYS A 97 48.71 -64.11 -65.25
CA CYS A 97 48.81 -63.69 -63.84
C CYS A 97 49.42 -62.28 -63.70
N LEU A 98 50.50 -61.99 -64.44
CA LEU A 98 51.13 -60.66 -64.43
C LEU A 98 50.19 -59.59 -64.98
N ASN A 99 49.52 -59.87 -66.10
CA ASN A 99 48.59 -58.93 -66.72
C ASN A 99 47.40 -58.64 -65.80
N GLU A 100 46.86 -59.66 -65.13
CA GLU A 100 45.78 -59.50 -64.15
C GLU A 100 46.23 -58.71 -62.91
N ARG A 101 47.47 -58.89 -62.44
CA ARG A 101 48.03 -58.07 -61.34
C ARG A 101 48.27 -56.62 -61.76
N ILE A 102 48.67 -56.37 -63.01
CA ILE A 102 48.80 -55.01 -63.56
C ILE A 102 47.42 -54.36 -63.65
N ARG A 103 46.41 -55.06 -64.20
CA ARG A 103 45.02 -54.60 -64.27
C ARG A 103 44.47 -54.22 -62.89
N ARG A 104 44.60 -55.11 -61.89
CA ARG A 104 44.15 -54.83 -60.52
C ARG A 104 44.86 -53.64 -59.89
N ARG A 105 46.16 -53.48 -60.11
CA ARG A 105 46.89 -52.30 -59.64
C ARG A 105 46.38 -51.02 -60.28
N GLN A 106 46.13 -51.03 -61.59
CA GLN A 106 45.56 -49.88 -62.31
C GLN A 106 44.16 -49.53 -61.79
N GLU A 107 43.30 -50.53 -61.57
CA GLU A 107 41.96 -50.33 -60.99
C GLU A 107 42.04 -49.73 -59.58
N MET A 108 42.88 -50.30 -58.71
CA MET A 108 43.10 -49.76 -57.37
C MET A 108 43.67 -48.34 -57.38
N SER A 109 44.57 -48.03 -58.31
CA SER A 109 45.10 -46.67 -58.47
C SER A 109 44.01 -45.69 -58.91
N LEU A 110 43.15 -46.07 -59.85
CA LEU A 110 42.03 -45.25 -60.29
C LEU A 110 41.00 -45.05 -59.18
N ASP A 111 40.67 -46.09 -58.42
CA ASP A 111 39.74 -46.01 -57.29
C ASP A 111 40.32 -45.17 -56.15
N PHE A 112 41.62 -45.27 -55.88
CA PHE A 112 42.31 -44.41 -54.93
C PHE A 112 42.28 -42.94 -55.36
N GLU A 113 42.54 -42.65 -56.64
CA GLU A 113 42.46 -41.29 -57.17
C GLU A 113 41.03 -40.73 -57.12
N ARG A 114 40.02 -41.55 -57.42
CA ARG A 114 38.60 -41.22 -57.23
C ARG A 114 38.27 -40.93 -55.77
N SER A 115 38.79 -41.72 -54.83
CA SER A 115 38.59 -41.49 -53.40
C SER A 115 39.26 -40.19 -52.94
N CYS A 116 40.47 -39.90 -53.42
CA CYS A 116 41.19 -38.67 -53.12
C CYS A 116 40.46 -37.42 -53.66
N THR A 117 39.98 -37.49 -54.90
CA THR A 117 39.21 -36.39 -55.52
C THR A 117 37.88 -36.17 -54.81
N PHE A 118 37.17 -37.24 -54.44
CA PHE A 118 35.94 -37.17 -53.65
C PHE A 118 36.17 -36.55 -52.26
N PHE A 119 37.22 -36.99 -51.55
CA PHE A 119 37.57 -36.42 -50.24
C PHE A 119 37.95 -34.94 -50.36
N ARG A 120 38.73 -34.57 -51.38
CA ARG A 120 39.08 -33.17 -51.64
C ARG A 120 37.84 -32.31 -51.91
N SER A 121 36.86 -32.82 -52.67
CA SER A 121 35.60 -32.11 -52.91
C SER A 121 34.84 -31.84 -51.62
N GLN A 122 34.66 -32.87 -50.79
CA GLN A 122 34.00 -32.72 -49.48
C GLN A 122 34.74 -31.75 -48.56
N LEU A 123 36.07 -31.76 -48.57
CA LEU A 123 36.87 -30.84 -47.76
C LEU A 123 36.64 -29.38 -48.18
N VAL A 124 36.57 -29.10 -49.49
CA VAL A 124 36.29 -27.76 -50.01
C VAL A 124 34.88 -27.29 -49.64
N GLU A 125 33.87 -28.17 -49.75
CA GLU A 125 32.50 -27.87 -49.31
C GLU A 125 32.47 -27.56 -47.81
N PHE A 126 33.12 -28.38 -46.99
CA PHE A 126 33.20 -28.17 -45.55
C PHE A 126 33.89 -26.84 -45.19
N GLU A 127 35.00 -26.50 -45.86
CA GLU A 127 35.69 -25.21 -45.66
C GLU A 127 34.79 -24.03 -46.05
N GLN A 128 34.00 -24.17 -47.10
CA GLN A 128 33.07 -23.13 -47.54
C GLN A 128 31.93 -22.95 -46.52
N ASP A 129 31.33 -24.03 -46.05
CA ASP A 129 30.28 -24.01 -45.03
C ASP A 129 30.79 -23.45 -43.71
N HIS A 130 32.02 -23.81 -43.32
CA HIS A 130 32.68 -23.26 -42.14
C HIS A 130 32.87 -21.74 -42.27
N LYS A 131 33.30 -21.23 -43.44
CA LYS A 131 33.42 -19.79 -43.69
C LYS A 131 32.06 -19.09 -43.58
N VAL A 132 31.01 -19.63 -44.20
CA VAL A 132 29.66 -19.05 -44.13
C VAL A 132 29.13 -19.03 -42.69
N THR A 133 29.30 -20.13 -41.97
CA THR A 133 28.88 -20.26 -40.57
C THR A 133 29.62 -19.26 -39.67
N LYS A 134 30.93 -19.11 -39.87
CA LYS A 134 31.75 -18.14 -39.13
C LYS A 134 31.30 -16.70 -39.40
N SER A 135 31.04 -16.34 -40.66
CA SER A 135 30.51 -15.02 -41.01
C SER A 135 29.16 -14.76 -40.35
N ARG A 136 28.25 -15.74 -40.38
CA ARG A 136 26.94 -15.65 -39.73
C ARG A 136 27.06 -15.51 -38.21
N LEU A 137 28.01 -16.18 -37.58
CA LEU A 137 28.29 -16.05 -36.15
C LEU A 137 28.66 -14.61 -35.80
N ILE A 138 29.60 -14.00 -36.54
CA ILE A 138 30.03 -12.61 -36.34
C ILE A 138 28.83 -11.65 -36.51
N GLU A 139 27.99 -11.85 -37.52
CA GLU A 139 26.79 -11.02 -37.71
C GLU A 139 25.80 -11.13 -36.54
N ILE A 140 25.62 -12.33 -35.99
CA ILE A 140 24.73 -12.55 -34.84
C ILE A 140 25.33 -11.90 -33.59
N GLU A 141 26.64 -12.00 -33.38
CA GLU A 141 27.33 -11.33 -32.26
C GLU A 141 27.20 -9.80 -32.33
N ASP A 142 27.36 -9.21 -33.51
CA ASP A 142 27.18 -7.76 -33.67
C ASP A 142 25.72 -7.35 -33.42
N LYS A 143 24.75 -8.08 -33.98
CA LYS A 143 23.31 -7.84 -33.72
C LYS A 143 22.99 -7.99 -32.23
N TYR A 144 23.57 -8.97 -31.55
CA TYR A 144 23.40 -9.18 -30.12
C TYR A 144 23.98 -8.00 -29.33
N SER A 145 25.20 -7.56 -29.64
CA SER A 145 25.83 -6.40 -29.01
C SER A 145 25.00 -5.12 -29.18
N GLN A 146 24.44 -4.90 -30.38
CA GLN A 146 23.54 -3.77 -30.62
C GLN A 146 22.25 -3.86 -29.77
N LYS A 147 21.66 -5.05 -29.67
CA LYS A 147 20.46 -5.29 -28.83
C LYS A 147 20.76 -5.10 -27.35
N GLU A 148 21.90 -5.55 -26.86
CA GLU A 148 22.34 -5.35 -25.47
C GLU A 148 22.51 -3.85 -25.13
N LYS A 149 23.08 -3.07 -26.04
CA LYS A 149 23.17 -1.60 -25.91
C LYS A 149 21.79 -0.93 -25.87
N LEU A 150 20.82 -1.43 -26.64
CA LEU A 150 19.45 -0.92 -26.59
C LEU A 150 18.74 -1.34 -25.30
N PHE A 151 18.95 -2.59 -24.86
CA PHE A 151 18.38 -3.11 -23.63
C PHE A 151 18.84 -2.30 -22.42
N THR A 152 20.14 -2.07 -22.26
CA THR A 152 20.71 -1.25 -21.18
C THR A 152 20.18 0.20 -21.19
N LYS A 153 19.99 0.81 -22.37
CA LYS A 153 19.35 2.14 -22.49
C LYS A 153 17.90 2.12 -22.04
N MET A 154 17.13 1.09 -22.43
CA MET A 154 15.73 0.94 -22.03
C MET A 154 15.61 0.66 -20.54
N GLU A 155 16.48 -0.17 -19.98
CA GLU A 155 16.56 -0.46 -18.55
C GLU A 155 16.86 0.81 -17.73
N SER A 156 17.82 1.64 -18.19
CA SER A 156 18.12 2.94 -17.56
C SER A 156 16.92 3.89 -17.59
N LYS A 157 16.18 3.93 -18.71
CA LYS A 157 14.93 4.71 -18.81
C LYS A 157 13.87 4.17 -17.86
N ASN A 158 13.71 2.85 -17.77
CA ASN A 158 12.73 2.24 -16.88
C ASN A 158 13.03 2.58 -15.41
N LYS A 159 14.29 2.44 -14.98
CA LYS A 159 14.77 2.87 -13.65
C LYS A 159 14.57 4.36 -13.36
N LYS A 160 14.56 5.23 -14.38
CA LYS A 160 14.23 6.66 -14.21
C LYS A 160 12.73 6.87 -14.03
N LEU A 161 11.91 6.15 -14.79
CA LEU A 161 10.45 6.21 -14.69
C LEU A 161 9.96 5.64 -13.35
N GLU A 162 10.50 4.51 -12.89
CA GLU A 162 10.22 3.92 -11.58
C GLU A 162 10.48 4.93 -10.45
N ARG A 163 11.67 5.56 -10.43
CA ARG A 163 11.97 6.63 -9.47
C ARG A 163 11.00 7.81 -9.53
N LYS A 164 10.52 8.16 -10.73
CA LYS A 164 9.53 9.25 -10.89
C LYS A 164 8.15 8.84 -10.36
N VAL A 165 7.75 7.59 -10.58
CA VAL A 165 6.52 7.03 -10.02
C VAL A 165 6.59 7.02 -8.49
N ASP A 166 7.70 6.62 -7.90
CA ASP A 166 7.89 6.63 -6.45
C ASP A 166 7.79 8.04 -5.86
N GLU A 167 8.47 9.02 -6.48
CA GLU A 167 8.42 10.41 -6.07
C GLU A 167 6.99 10.98 -6.15
N LEU A 168 6.29 10.75 -7.27
CA LEU A 168 4.90 11.20 -7.44
C LEU A 168 3.96 10.51 -6.45
N SER A 169 4.17 9.21 -6.18
CA SER A 169 3.39 8.45 -5.20
C SER A 169 3.59 8.98 -3.77
N LYS A 170 4.82 9.38 -3.43
CA LYS A 170 5.11 10.02 -2.14
C LYS A 170 4.42 11.38 -2.04
N GLN A 171 4.53 12.22 -3.08
CA GLN A 171 3.86 13.53 -3.13
C GLN A 171 2.34 13.39 -3.01
N LEU A 172 1.74 12.41 -3.70
CA LEU A 172 0.31 12.14 -3.61
C LEU A 172 -0.10 11.76 -2.18
N LYS A 173 0.64 10.86 -1.52
CA LYS A 173 0.41 10.51 -0.10
C LYS A 173 0.59 11.70 0.84
N ASP A 174 1.53 12.60 0.57
CA ASP A 174 1.73 13.83 1.34
C ASP A 174 0.52 14.76 1.23
N MET A 175 0.06 15.01 0.00
CA MET A 175 -1.13 15.82 -0.27
C MET A 175 -2.42 15.21 0.30
N GLU A 176 -2.58 13.89 0.22
CA GLU A 176 -3.72 13.18 0.83
C GLU A 176 -3.75 13.35 2.35
N ARG A 177 -2.59 13.23 3.02
CA ARG A 177 -2.48 13.47 4.46
C ARG A 177 -2.80 14.91 4.83
N GLU A 178 -2.31 15.87 4.05
CA GLU A 178 -2.64 17.29 4.26
C GLU A 178 -4.14 17.55 4.09
N ASN A 179 -4.76 16.99 3.05
CA ASN A 179 -6.20 17.14 2.81
C ASN A 179 -7.03 16.51 3.94
N GLN A 180 -6.64 15.33 4.44
CA GLN A 180 -7.27 14.73 5.62
C GLN A 180 -7.14 15.63 6.86
N LEU A 181 -5.95 16.19 7.11
CA LEU A 181 -5.73 17.10 8.25
C LEU A 181 -6.58 18.37 8.14
N LEU A 182 -6.62 18.99 6.96
CA LEU A 182 -7.47 20.14 6.69
C LEU A 182 -8.96 19.79 6.85
N GLY A 183 -9.38 18.62 6.39
CA GLY A 183 -10.73 18.10 6.59
C GLY A 183 -11.09 18.00 8.07
N LEU A 184 -10.20 17.46 8.91
CA LEU A 184 -10.39 17.39 10.36
C LEU A 184 -10.45 18.79 11.00
N GLN A 185 -9.60 19.73 10.57
CA GLN A 185 -9.64 21.11 11.07
C GLN A 185 -10.94 21.82 10.71
N VAL A 186 -11.47 21.60 9.52
CA VAL A 186 -12.76 22.13 9.09
C VAL A 186 -13.89 21.54 9.94
N GLN A 187 -13.86 20.23 10.19
CA GLN A 187 -14.84 19.57 11.06
C GLN A 187 -14.79 20.10 12.50
N ASP A 188 -13.60 20.26 13.08
CA ASP A 188 -13.42 20.84 14.43
C ASP A 188 -13.97 22.27 14.51
N LYS A 189 -13.65 23.13 13.53
CA LYS A 189 -14.19 24.49 13.47
C LYS A 189 -15.71 24.50 13.31
N ASN A 190 -16.26 23.63 12.46
CA ASN A 190 -17.70 23.51 12.27
C ASN A 190 -18.40 23.05 13.56
N TRP A 191 -17.80 22.10 14.29
CA TRP A 191 -18.31 21.66 15.59
C TRP A 191 -18.32 22.80 16.61
N LYS A 192 -17.23 23.58 16.71
CA LYS A 192 -17.15 24.76 17.58
C LYS A 192 -18.20 25.81 17.22
N ILE A 193 -18.36 26.13 15.94
CA ILE A 193 -19.38 27.07 15.46
C ILE A 193 -20.78 26.59 15.84
N GLN A 194 -21.06 25.30 15.67
CA GLN A 194 -22.37 24.73 16.01
C GLN A 194 -22.62 24.74 17.52
N ALA A 195 -21.59 24.47 18.34
CA ALA A 195 -21.67 24.56 19.79
C ALA A 195 -21.97 26.00 20.25
N GLU A 196 -21.25 26.98 19.71
CA GLU A 196 -21.48 28.41 19.98
C GLU A 196 -22.87 28.85 19.54
N LYS A 197 -23.32 28.43 18.35
CA LYS A 197 -24.67 28.71 17.85
C LYS A 197 -25.75 28.15 18.79
N ASN A 198 -25.60 26.91 19.24
CA ASN A 198 -26.52 26.29 20.19
C ASN A 198 -26.53 27.04 21.54
N ASN A 199 -25.37 27.47 22.04
CA ASN A 199 -25.26 28.26 23.27
C ASN A 199 -25.93 29.63 23.11
N PHE A 200 -25.72 30.29 21.98
CA PHE A 200 -26.35 31.56 21.66
C PHE A 200 -27.88 31.43 21.58
N ASP A 201 -28.39 30.38 20.92
CA ASP A 201 -29.83 30.13 20.79
C ASP A 201 -30.47 29.84 22.16
N LYS A 202 -29.78 29.10 23.04
CA LYS A 202 -30.21 28.90 24.44
C LYS A 202 -30.28 30.23 25.19
N LEU A 203 -29.23 31.04 25.14
CA LEU A 203 -29.19 32.33 25.81
C LEU A 203 -30.29 33.26 25.29
N LYS A 204 -30.51 33.28 23.98
CA LYS A 204 -31.59 34.04 23.34
C LYS A 204 -32.98 33.55 23.77
N ALA A 205 -33.17 32.24 23.95
CA ALA A 205 -34.41 31.70 24.50
C ALA A 205 -34.61 32.11 25.96
N ASP A 206 -33.57 32.03 26.79
CA ASP A 206 -33.62 32.44 28.19
C ASP A 206 -33.96 33.93 28.35
N PHE A 207 -33.36 34.81 27.55
CA PHE A 207 -33.71 36.23 27.54
C PHE A 207 -35.15 36.49 27.12
N ARG A 208 -35.64 35.82 26.06
CA ARG A 208 -37.05 35.93 25.64
C ARG A 208 -38.00 35.45 26.75
N ASN A 209 -37.68 34.33 27.40
CA ASN A 209 -38.48 33.81 28.50
C ASN A 209 -38.50 34.77 29.69
N ARG A 210 -37.35 35.36 30.07
CA ARG A 210 -37.28 36.37 31.14
C ARG A 210 -38.08 37.62 30.79
N LEU A 211 -37.97 38.11 29.57
CA LEU A 211 -38.73 39.25 29.09
C LEU A 211 -40.24 38.97 29.11
N GLN A 212 -40.66 37.81 28.63
CA GLN A 212 -42.06 37.37 28.66
C GLN A 212 -42.59 37.27 30.10
N MET A 213 -41.83 36.67 31.02
CA MET A 213 -42.21 36.59 32.44
C MET A 213 -42.30 37.97 33.09
N ASN A 214 -41.40 38.90 32.76
CA ASN A 214 -41.46 40.27 33.24
C ASN A 214 -42.69 41.01 32.69
N ASN A 215 -42.99 40.88 31.40
CA ASN A 215 -44.20 41.44 30.79
C ASN A 215 -45.48 40.89 31.42
N MET A 216 -45.58 39.56 31.62
CA MET A 216 -46.72 38.95 32.29
C MET A 216 -46.88 39.45 33.74
N ALA A 217 -45.76 39.62 34.46
CA ALA A 217 -45.79 40.17 35.81
C ALA A 217 -46.27 41.63 35.82
N TRP A 218 -45.82 42.43 34.85
CA TRP A 218 -46.24 43.81 34.65
C TRP A 218 -47.73 43.91 34.32
N GLU A 219 -48.21 43.14 33.34
CA GLU A 219 -49.64 43.05 32.99
C GLU A 219 -50.49 42.64 34.20
N LYS A 220 -50.04 41.64 34.97
CA LYS A 220 -50.74 41.20 36.18
C LYS A 220 -50.80 42.30 37.25
N ASN A 221 -49.74 43.11 37.40
CA ASN A 221 -49.72 44.23 38.32
C ASN A 221 -50.63 45.37 37.85
N LEU A 222 -50.63 45.69 36.56
CA LEU A 222 -51.53 46.67 35.95
C LEU A 222 -52.99 46.25 36.15
N GLU A 223 -53.31 44.99 35.91
CA GLU A 223 -54.64 44.44 36.09
C GLU A 223 -55.07 44.44 37.57
N LYS A 224 -54.15 44.19 38.51
CA LYS A 224 -54.43 44.36 39.95
C LYS A 224 -54.72 45.80 40.31
N ALA A 225 -53.93 46.75 39.79
CA ALA A 225 -54.15 48.18 40.03
C ALA A 225 -55.50 48.64 39.45
N ARG A 226 -55.86 48.16 38.25
CA ARG A 226 -57.17 48.39 37.64
C ARG A 226 -58.30 47.87 38.54
N ARG A 227 -58.25 46.61 38.98
CA ARG A 227 -59.27 46.05 39.89
C ARG A 227 -59.34 46.77 41.23
N GLN A 228 -58.20 47.20 41.76
CA GLN A 228 -58.16 47.97 43.00
C GLN A 228 -58.87 49.32 42.83
N LEU A 229 -58.61 50.03 41.74
CA LEU A 229 -59.27 51.30 41.42
C LEU A 229 -60.78 51.12 41.21
N GLU A 230 -61.19 50.07 40.48
CA GLU A 230 -62.62 49.73 40.30
C GLU A 230 -63.31 49.45 41.63
N LYS A 231 -62.68 48.68 42.51
CA LYS A 231 -63.21 48.39 43.84
C LYS A 231 -63.27 49.64 44.73
N GLU A 232 -62.29 50.54 44.63
CA GLU A 232 -62.32 51.81 45.35
C GLU A 232 -63.47 52.70 44.88
N ALA A 233 -63.74 52.75 43.57
CA ALA A 233 -64.90 53.45 43.01
C ALA A 233 -66.22 52.82 43.45
N GLU A 234 -66.34 51.50 43.45
CA GLU A 234 -67.50 50.76 43.96
C GLU A 234 -67.74 51.06 45.45
N ASN A 235 -66.70 50.99 46.29
CA ASN A 235 -66.80 51.34 47.71
C ASN A 235 -67.26 52.80 47.91
N GLN A 236 -66.85 53.72 47.03
CA GLN A 236 -67.30 55.11 47.09
C GLN A 236 -68.78 55.26 46.73
N LEU A 237 -69.26 54.51 45.74
CA LEU A 237 -70.68 54.44 45.40
C LEU A 237 -71.48 53.84 46.56
N ASP A 238 -71.05 52.70 47.11
CA ASP A 238 -71.66 52.09 48.29
C ASP A 238 -71.73 53.06 49.48
N GLU A 239 -70.66 53.82 49.73
CA GLU A 239 -70.63 54.80 50.81
C GLU A 239 -71.55 56.00 50.53
N ARG A 240 -71.70 56.40 49.26
CA ARG A 240 -72.69 57.41 48.85
C ARG A 240 -74.10 56.87 49.05
N ASP A 241 -74.36 55.62 48.66
CA ASP A 241 -75.64 54.96 48.80
C ASP A 241 -76.02 54.79 50.27
N ARG A 242 -75.10 54.37 51.15
CA ARG A 242 -75.31 54.36 52.61
C ARG A 242 -75.64 55.74 53.17
N LYS A 243 -75.01 56.80 52.67
CA LYS A 243 -75.32 58.18 53.08
C LYS A 243 -76.70 58.60 52.59
N LEU A 244 -77.07 58.23 51.37
CA LEU A 244 -78.42 58.47 50.84
C LEU A 244 -79.47 57.68 51.64
N GLU A 245 -79.14 56.46 52.06
CA GLU A 245 -79.99 55.62 52.93
C GLU A 245 -80.13 56.23 54.34
N MET A 246 -79.04 56.69 54.95
CA MET A 246 -79.10 57.40 56.24
C MET A 246 -79.92 58.70 56.12
N LEU A 247 -79.78 59.44 55.02
CA LEU A 247 -80.61 60.62 54.75
C LEU A 247 -82.08 60.22 54.55
N ARG A 248 -82.36 59.11 53.86
CA ARG A 248 -83.71 58.55 53.71
C ARG A 248 -84.30 58.15 55.07
N ASP A 249 -83.51 57.56 55.95
CA ASP A 249 -83.95 57.18 57.30
C ASP A 249 -84.23 58.41 58.17
N ILE A 250 -83.40 59.46 58.12
CA ILE A 250 -83.67 60.75 58.79
C ILE A 250 -84.92 61.44 58.23
N VAL A 251 -85.12 61.39 56.91
CA VAL A 251 -86.33 61.92 56.26
C VAL A 251 -87.58 61.12 56.65
N ASN A 252 -87.45 59.80 56.86
CA ASN A 252 -88.51 58.93 57.36
C ASN A 252 -88.68 58.99 58.90
N GLU A 253 -87.71 59.49 59.67
CA GLU A 253 -87.79 59.64 61.14
C GLU A 253 -88.74 60.76 61.61
N ASN A 254 -89.32 61.55 60.69
CA ASN A 254 -90.36 62.54 61.01
C ASN A 254 -91.77 61.94 61.25
N ASP A 255 -91.92 60.61 61.28
CA ASP A 255 -93.16 59.93 61.71
C ASP A 255 -92.89 58.80 62.76
N LEU A 256 -92.58 59.21 64.01
CA LEU A 256 -92.88 58.54 65.31
C LEU A 256 -92.39 57.06 65.60
N PRO A 257 -92.30 56.61 66.88
CA PRO A 257 -91.13 55.89 67.45
C PRO A 257 -91.46 54.46 67.98
N PRO A 258 -90.79 53.91 69.03
CA PRO A 258 -89.51 53.19 69.04
C PRO A 258 -89.67 51.72 69.51
N ALA A 259 -88.71 50.83 69.20
CA ALA A 259 -88.58 49.57 69.94
C ALA A 259 -87.15 49.01 70.00
N THR A 260 -86.71 48.82 71.24
CA THR A 260 -85.49 48.19 71.76
C THR A 260 -85.46 46.64 71.55
N PRO A 261 -84.52 45.88 72.15
CA PRO A 261 -83.12 45.67 71.78
C PRO A 261 -82.79 44.16 71.59
N SER A 262 -81.73 43.76 70.88
CA SER A 262 -81.09 42.46 71.18
C SER A 262 -79.70 42.24 70.59
N ARG A 263 -78.77 42.01 71.53
CA ARG A 263 -77.82 40.90 71.57
C ARG A 263 -76.51 41.02 70.77
N ALA A 264 -75.48 41.36 71.54
CA ALA A 264 -74.12 40.89 71.41
C ALA A 264 -74.00 39.38 71.13
N ARG A 265 -73.10 38.97 70.22
CA ARG A 265 -72.09 37.94 70.53
C ARG A 265 -70.94 37.82 69.49
N MET A 266 -69.74 38.08 70.02
CA MET A 266 -68.47 37.36 69.85
C MET A 266 -67.65 37.40 68.54
N ARG A 267 -66.51 38.11 68.68
CA ARG A 267 -65.12 37.69 68.38
C ARG A 267 -64.94 36.20 68.09
N THR A 268 -64.24 35.90 67.00
CA THR A 268 -63.12 34.93 66.99
C THR A 268 -62.07 35.35 65.97
N ALA A 269 -60.85 35.58 66.46
CA ALA A 269 -59.61 35.75 65.70
C ALA A 269 -58.95 34.35 65.44
N PRO A 270 -57.85 34.24 64.67
CA PRO A 270 -57.63 33.18 63.67
C PRO A 270 -56.60 32.05 63.99
N GLN A 271 -56.49 31.11 63.03
CA GLN A 271 -55.45 30.07 62.73
C GLN A 271 -55.71 28.64 63.28
N PRO A 272 -55.18 27.51 62.71
CA PRO A 272 -54.26 27.32 61.56
C PRO A 272 -54.65 26.23 60.49
N THR A 273 -53.80 26.12 59.46
CA THR A 273 -53.65 25.21 58.27
C THR A 273 -54.10 23.73 58.34
N PRO A 274 -54.31 23.06 57.17
CA PRO A 274 -53.25 22.18 56.62
C PRO A 274 -53.05 22.23 55.07
N LYS A 275 -51.87 21.76 54.66
CA LYS A 275 -51.25 21.79 53.31
C LYS A 275 -51.87 20.81 52.30
N PRO A 276 -51.72 21.04 50.98
CA PRO A 276 -51.47 19.96 50.03
C PRO A 276 -50.01 19.95 49.56
N ARG A 277 -49.53 18.73 49.32
CA ARG A 277 -48.15 18.36 49.04
C ARG A 277 -48.06 18.03 47.55
N THR A 278 -47.30 18.80 46.78
CA THR A 278 -46.94 18.42 45.41
C THR A 278 -45.43 18.55 45.25
N TYR A 279 -44.82 17.46 44.80
CA TYR A 279 -43.39 17.29 44.53
C TYR A 279 -42.94 18.17 43.36
N THR A 280 -41.84 18.91 43.53
CA THR A 280 -40.97 19.34 42.43
C THR A 280 -39.50 19.37 42.87
N ASN A 281 -38.65 18.89 41.97
CA ASN A 281 -37.20 18.73 42.06
C ASN A 281 -36.44 20.03 42.35
N SER A 282 -35.36 19.92 43.13
CA SER A 282 -34.39 20.98 43.39
C SER A 282 -33.14 20.80 42.53
N ALA A 283 -32.93 21.72 41.60
CA ALA A 283 -31.62 22.07 41.07
C ALA A 283 -31.01 23.15 41.99
N GLY A 284 -29.77 22.93 42.44
CA GLY A 284 -28.97 23.93 43.14
C GLY A 284 -28.08 24.66 42.14
N ILE A 285 -28.18 25.98 42.12
CA ILE A 285 -27.24 26.91 41.47
C ILE A 285 -26.42 27.55 42.60
N GLN A 286 -25.10 27.50 42.49
CA GLN A 286 -24.19 28.41 43.18
C GLN A 286 -23.56 29.34 42.14
N THR A 287 -23.47 30.62 42.48
CA THR A 287 -22.88 31.68 41.64
C THR A 287 -21.72 32.34 42.40
N ALA A 288 -20.59 32.42 41.71
CA ALA A 288 -19.50 33.42 41.70
C ALA A 288 -19.16 34.31 42.92
N ILE A 289 -17.85 34.34 43.23
CA ILE A 289 -17.09 35.49 43.77
C ILE A 289 -15.80 35.66 42.91
N SER A 290 -15.34 36.90 42.86
CA SER A 290 -14.49 37.65 41.91
C SER A 290 -12.95 37.53 41.99
N GLU A 291 -12.32 37.88 40.85
CA GLU A 291 -11.04 38.60 40.56
C GLU A 291 -9.81 38.52 41.51
N THR A 292 -8.63 38.25 40.93
CA THR A 292 -7.51 39.22 40.76
C THR A 292 -6.33 38.60 39.98
N ASP A 293 -5.71 39.40 39.11
CA ASP A 293 -4.42 39.19 38.44
C ASP A 293 -3.25 39.18 39.44
N ILE A 294 -2.17 38.42 39.17
CA ILE A 294 -0.78 38.91 39.17
C ILE A 294 0.20 37.85 38.64
N THR A 295 1.24 38.38 37.99
CA THR A 295 2.35 37.75 37.28
C THR A 295 3.47 37.20 38.19
N SER A 296 4.23 36.26 37.61
CA SER A 296 5.70 36.16 37.67
C SER A 296 6.39 35.24 38.71
N VAL A 297 7.40 34.51 38.18
CA VAL A 297 8.72 34.15 38.76
C VAL A 297 8.79 33.02 39.80
N GLY A 298 9.26 31.86 39.31
CA GLY A 298 10.60 31.35 39.64
C GLY A 298 10.81 30.42 40.85
N SER A 299 11.50 29.29 40.58
CA SER A 299 12.32 28.46 41.49
C SER A 299 11.60 27.66 42.59
N SER A 300 11.94 26.41 42.94
CA SER A 300 13.05 25.52 42.60
C SER A 300 12.87 24.15 43.30
N THR A 301 13.71 23.16 42.94
CA THR A 301 14.09 21.92 43.67
C THR A 301 13.15 20.69 43.60
N ILE A 302 13.56 19.42 43.47
CA ILE A 302 14.85 18.69 43.49
C ILE A 302 14.65 17.26 42.90
N ALA A 303 15.77 16.63 42.49
CA ALA A 303 16.06 15.19 42.29
C ALA A 303 15.79 14.58 40.89
N SER A 304 16.79 14.38 40.03
CA SER A 304 17.99 13.49 40.09
C SER A 304 17.73 12.10 39.51
N SER A 305 18.22 11.87 38.28
CA SER A 305 19.16 10.78 37.98
C SER A 305 19.73 10.95 36.57
N ALA A 306 21.02 11.29 36.53
CA ALA A 306 21.86 11.34 35.36
C ALA A 306 22.43 9.95 35.02
N ARG A 307 22.72 9.71 33.74
CA ARG A 307 24.02 9.19 33.31
C ARG A 307 24.30 9.61 31.87
N ALA A 308 25.54 10.05 31.69
CA ALA A 308 26.08 10.77 30.55
C ALA A 308 27.00 9.89 29.69
N ALA A 309 27.15 10.24 28.41
CA ALA A 309 28.37 10.18 27.60
C ALA A 309 28.04 10.90 26.26
N ALA A 310 28.43 12.15 26.00
CA ALA A 310 29.75 12.75 25.80
C ALA A 310 30.23 12.71 24.33
N GLY A 311 30.31 13.92 23.74
CA GLY A 311 31.22 14.32 22.65
C GLY A 311 30.61 14.35 21.23
N ARG A 312 30.81 15.37 20.38
CA ARG A 312 31.52 16.66 20.49
C ARG A 312 31.13 17.53 19.28
N ALA A 313 30.68 18.74 19.59
CA ALA A 313 30.76 20.05 18.93
C ALA A 313 31.22 20.22 17.46
N GLY A 314 30.51 21.09 16.73
CA GLY A 314 30.96 21.70 15.47
C GLY A 314 30.03 22.81 14.92
N ASN A 315 30.07 23.98 15.56
CA ASN A 315 29.52 25.30 15.19
C ASN A 315 29.70 25.65 13.69
N THR A 316 28.76 26.24 12.93
CA THR A 316 28.46 27.69 12.91
C THR A 316 27.52 28.08 11.74
N ARG A 317 26.77 29.17 11.99
CA ARG A 317 26.37 30.28 11.09
C ARG A 317 25.11 30.19 10.20
N VAL A 318 24.11 30.91 10.71
CA VAL A 318 22.95 31.52 10.06
C VAL A 318 23.38 32.67 9.13
N THR A 319 22.76 32.76 7.93
CA THR A 319 22.68 34.00 7.13
C THR A 319 21.31 34.16 6.47
N SER A 320 20.64 35.25 6.88
CA SER A 320 19.77 36.19 6.15
C SER A 320 18.78 35.72 5.05
N ARG A 321 17.50 35.98 5.37
CA ARG A 321 16.39 36.47 4.54
C ARG A 321 16.79 37.02 3.15
N SER A 322 16.10 36.53 2.11
CA SER A 322 15.80 37.28 0.90
C SER A 322 14.32 37.13 0.57
N THR A 323 13.66 38.27 0.41
CA THR A 323 12.27 38.47 0.03
C THR A 323 12.10 38.23 -1.47
N ASN A 324 11.26 37.28 -1.88
CA ASN A 324 10.80 37.18 -3.28
C ASN A 324 9.33 37.57 -3.40
N ARG A 325 9.11 38.58 -4.25
CA ARG A 325 7.83 39.16 -4.64
C ARG A 325 7.03 38.18 -5.52
N ILE A 326 5.72 38.23 -5.31
CA ILE A 326 4.67 37.63 -6.15
C ILE A 326 4.51 38.46 -7.44
N PRO A 327 4.43 37.84 -8.64
CA PRO A 327 3.81 38.47 -9.80
C PRO A 327 2.36 38.01 -9.99
N ALA A 328 1.55 38.97 -10.40
CA ALA A 328 0.10 38.92 -10.52
C ALA A 328 -0.44 38.00 -11.64
N ALA A 329 -1.71 37.67 -11.46
CA ALA A 329 -2.58 36.83 -12.27
C ALA A 329 -2.53 37.09 -13.78
N LYS A 330 -2.62 35.99 -14.56
CA LYS A 330 -3.06 36.02 -15.95
C LYS A 330 -4.28 35.12 -16.13
N SER A 331 -5.27 35.75 -16.76
CA SER A 331 -6.60 35.33 -17.17
C SER A 331 -6.70 33.93 -17.77
N ILE A 332 -7.77 33.23 -17.39
CA ILE A 332 -8.27 31.97 -17.97
C ILE A 332 -9.12 32.31 -19.21
N PRO A 333 -8.84 31.76 -20.41
CA PRO A 333 -9.81 31.77 -21.49
C PRO A 333 -10.79 30.60 -21.38
N ASN A 334 -12.06 30.96 -21.59
CA ASN A 334 -13.29 30.19 -21.50
C ASN A 334 -13.31 29.00 -22.48
N LEU A 335 -13.56 27.78 -21.98
CA LEU A 335 -13.75 26.58 -22.79
C LEU A 335 -15.27 26.36 -22.99
N SER A 336 -15.84 27.03 -23.99
CA SER A 336 -17.22 26.78 -24.43
C SER A 336 -17.28 26.80 -25.95
N GLN A 337 -16.93 25.69 -26.58
CA GLN A 337 -17.35 25.33 -27.94
C GLN A 337 -17.02 23.85 -28.19
N VAL A 338 -17.91 22.96 -27.74
CA VAL A 338 -17.97 21.58 -28.24
C VAL A 338 -18.97 21.59 -29.38
N GLY A 339 -18.44 21.76 -30.59
CA GLY A 339 -19.16 21.59 -31.85
C GLY A 339 -19.26 20.12 -32.21
N VAL A 340 -20.44 19.75 -32.68
CA VAL A 340 -20.94 18.40 -32.97
C VAL A 340 -20.73 18.04 -34.44
N THR A 341 -20.49 16.74 -34.73
CA THR A 341 -20.58 15.96 -36.01
C THR A 341 -19.41 15.92 -37.02
N PRO A 342 -19.34 14.91 -37.94
CA PRO A 342 -19.62 13.48 -37.77
C PRO A 342 -18.60 12.52 -38.48
N SER A 343 -18.82 11.22 -38.21
CA SER A 343 -18.38 9.98 -38.86
C SER A 343 -17.73 10.00 -40.25
N SER A 344 -16.63 9.22 -40.39
CA SER A 344 -16.35 8.44 -41.60
C SER A 344 -15.60 7.15 -41.24
N SER A 345 -16.37 6.06 -41.23
CA SER A 345 -15.93 4.67 -41.22
C SER A 345 -15.10 4.30 -42.46
N LYS A 346 -13.92 3.71 -42.25
CA LYS A 346 -13.28 2.82 -43.25
C LYS A 346 -12.66 1.61 -42.54
N SER A 347 -13.25 0.45 -42.79
CA SER A 347 -12.72 -0.86 -42.50
C SER A 347 -11.51 -1.14 -43.40
N VAL A 348 -10.46 -1.74 -42.86
CA VAL A 348 -9.47 -2.47 -43.66
C VAL A 348 -9.34 -3.88 -43.10
N SER A 349 -9.75 -4.82 -43.95
CA SER A 349 -9.71 -6.26 -43.79
C SER A 349 -8.28 -6.79 -43.75
N TRP A 350 -8.01 -7.67 -42.79
CA TRP A 350 -6.85 -8.55 -42.80
C TRP A 350 -7.14 -9.74 -43.73
N ILE A 351 -6.36 -9.90 -44.79
CA ILE A 351 -6.32 -11.12 -45.59
C ILE A 351 -5.04 -11.86 -45.22
N SER A 352 -5.25 -13.04 -44.65
CA SER A 352 -4.30 -14.13 -44.52
C SER A 352 -3.85 -14.59 -45.90
N ASN A 353 -2.57 -14.91 -46.07
CA ASN A 353 -2.17 -15.87 -47.08
C ASN A 353 -1.08 -16.80 -46.55
N ILE A 354 -1.26 -18.04 -47.00
CA ILE A 354 -0.54 -19.29 -46.80
C ILE A 354 0.94 -19.17 -47.18
#